data_AF-A0A2S9FTA9-F1
#
_entry.id   AF-A0A2S9FTA9-F1
#
_cell.length_a   1.000
_cell.length_b   1.000
_cell.length_c   1.000
_cell.angle_alpha   90.00
_cell.angle_beta   90.00
_cell.angle_gamma   90.00
#
_symmetry.space_group_name_H-M   'P 1'
#
loop_
_entity.id
_entity.type
_entity.pdbx_description
1 polymer ?
#
loop_
_entity_poly.entity_id
_entity_poly.type
_entity_poly.pdbx_seq_one_letter_code
_entity_poly.pdbx_strand_id
1 'polypeptide(L)'
;VISAVAAAAARTVVVLANGGVVCMESWHDDVDAILEGFLLGQACGGALADLLFGAVNPSGRLAETIPVRLADTASYVNFPGEQGHVRYG
;
A
#
# COMPACT_ATOMS: atom_id res chain seq x y z
N VAL A 1 -15.61 -4.51 -0.94
CA VAL A 1 -15.51 -5.31 0.32
C VAL A 1 -15.00 -4.44 1.45
N ILE A 2 -13.86 -3.75 1.29
CA ILE A 2 -13.29 -2.87 2.34
C ILE A 2 -14.33 -1.87 2.88
N SER A 3 -14.93 -1.03 2.02
CA SER A 3 -15.94 -0.04 2.46
C SER A 3 -17.17 -0.67 3.13
N ALA A 4 -17.55 -1.89 2.75
CA ALA A 4 -18.66 -2.59 3.40
C ALA A 4 -18.29 -3.08 4.82
N VAL A 5 -17.04 -3.51 5.03
CA VAL A 5 -16.52 -3.85 6.36
C VAL A 5 -16.39 -2.60 7.21
N ALA A 6 -15.83 -1.52 6.65
CA ALA A 6 -15.70 -0.23 7.30
C ALA A 6 -17.04 0.34 7.77
N ALA A 7 -18.08 0.22 6.96
CA ALA A 7 -19.43 0.67 7.33
C ALA A 7 -20.08 -0.18 8.44
N ALA A 8 -19.67 -1.44 8.63
CA ALA A 8 -20.27 -2.37 9.58
C ALA A 8 -19.50 -2.48 10.90
N ALA A 9 -18.17 -2.33 10.87
CA ALA A 9 -17.32 -2.45 12.04
C ALA A 9 -17.14 -1.09 12.74
N ALA A 10 -17.02 -1.11 14.07
CA ALA A 10 -16.76 0.12 14.83
C ALA A 10 -15.39 0.74 14.52
N ARG A 11 -14.41 -0.11 14.19
CA ARG A 11 -13.06 0.28 13.74
C ARG A 11 -12.53 -0.76 12.76
N THR A 12 -11.91 -0.31 11.68
CA THR A 12 -11.32 -1.13 10.62
C THR A 12 -9.87 -0.75 10.40
N VAL A 13 -8.99 -1.76 10.49
CA VAL A 13 -7.56 -1.64 10.14
C VAL A 13 -7.30 -2.47 8.90
N VAL A 14 -6.68 -1.87 7.88
CA VAL A 14 -6.28 -2.57 6.65
C VAL A 14 -4.78 -2.83 6.68
N VAL A 15 -4.37 -4.09 6.51
CA VAL A 15 -2.98 -4.49 6.33
C VAL A 15 -2.75 -4.79 4.86
N LEU A 16 -1.80 -4.10 4.23
CA LEU A 16 -1.45 -4.28 2.83
C LEU A 16 -0.30 -5.29 2.67
N ALA A 17 -0.41 -6.13 1.64
CA ALA A 17 0.59 -7.12 1.27
C ALA A 17 0.78 -7.13 -0.25
N ASN A 18 1.82 -6.45 -0.73
CA ASN A 18 2.02 -6.12 -2.13
C ASN A 18 3.51 -6.00 -2.46
N GLY A 19 3.88 -6.28 -3.72
CA GLY A 19 5.26 -6.18 -4.20
C GLY A 19 5.68 -4.79 -4.68
N GLY A 20 4.71 -3.88 -4.83
CA GLY A 20 4.92 -2.48 -5.21
C GLY A 20 3.67 -1.68 -4.84
N VAL A 21 3.69 -0.37 -5.08
CA VAL A 21 2.57 0.52 -4.72
C VAL A 21 1.23 0.08 -5.32
N VAL A 22 0.18 0.12 -4.49
CA VAL A 22 -1.22 -0.15 -4.88
C VAL A 22 -2.09 1.09 -4.71
N CYS A 23 -3.14 1.20 -5.53
CA CYS A 23 -4.09 2.32 -5.44
C CYS A 23 -5.04 2.14 -4.25
N MET A 24 -5.27 3.23 -3.50
CA MET A 24 -6.15 3.25 -2.33
C MET A 24 -7.28 4.29 -2.40
N GLU A 25 -7.35 5.10 -3.47
CA GLU A 25 -8.23 6.28 -3.62
C GLU A 25 -9.74 6.00 -3.46
N SER A 26 -10.17 4.74 -3.52
CA SER A 26 -11.58 4.38 -3.37
C SER A 26 -12.01 3.99 -1.96
N TRP A 27 -11.08 3.92 -1.00
CA TRP A 27 -11.39 3.41 0.35
C TRP A 27 -10.47 3.90 1.47
N HIS A 28 -9.34 4.58 1.21
CA HIS A 28 -8.39 4.93 2.28
C HIS A 28 -8.98 5.85 3.36
N ASP A 29 -9.95 6.69 2.99
CA ASP A 29 -10.67 7.58 3.92
C ASP A 29 -11.79 6.87 4.69
N ASP A 30 -12.17 5.66 4.29
CA ASP A 30 -13.23 4.89 4.95
C ASP A 30 -12.70 4.12 6.19
N VAL A 31 -11.39 4.00 6.38
CA VAL A 31 -10.77 3.11 7.38
C VAL A 31 -10.00 3.89 8.46
N ASP A 32 -9.90 3.33 9.65
CA ASP A 32 -9.29 4.00 10.80
C ASP A 32 -7.75 3.95 10.79
N ALA A 33 -7.17 2.93 10.15
CA ALA A 33 -5.73 2.79 10.02
C ALA A 33 -5.33 1.90 8.83
N ILE A 34 -4.16 2.20 8.27
CA ILE A 34 -3.52 1.43 7.20
C ILE A 34 -2.11 1.05 7.66
N LEU A 35 -1.77 -0.24 7.58
CA LEU A 35 -0.43 -0.76 7.80
C LEU A 35 0.11 -1.33 6.49
N GLU A 36 1.09 -0.65 5.89
CA GLU A 36 1.80 -1.12 4.70
C GLU A 36 2.85 -2.17 5.10
N GLY A 37 2.66 -3.42 4.67
CA GLY A 37 3.51 -4.56 4.99
C GLY A 37 4.41 -5.03 3.85
N PHE A 38 4.15 -4.64 2.60
CA PHE A 38 4.83 -5.15 1.41
C PHE A 38 4.92 -6.70 1.39
N LEU A 39 6.11 -7.26 1.17
CA LEU A 39 6.39 -8.69 1.17
C LEU A 39 7.18 -9.09 2.43
N LEU A 40 6.46 -9.43 3.49
CA LEU A 40 7.01 -9.70 4.84
C LEU A 40 7.74 -11.05 5.01
N GLY A 41 7.75 -11.90 3.97
CA GLY A 41 8.34 -13.25 4.04
C GLY A 41 7.62 -14.18 5.02
N GLN A 42 8.26 -15.29 5.39
CA GLN A 42 7.64 -16.38 6.17
C GLN A 42 7.31 -16.04 7.63
N ALA A 43 7.93 -14.99 8.18
CA ALA A 43 7.71 -14.56 9.57
C ALA A 43 6.57 -13.54 9.71
N CYS A 44 5.82 -13.28 8.63
CA CYS A 44 4.83 -12.21 8.56
C CYS A 44 3.79 -12.24 9.68
N GLY A 45 3.28 -13.44 10.03
CA GLY A 45 2.22 -13.57 11.03
C GLY A 45 2.64 -13.07 12.41
N GLY A 46 3.84 -13.46 12.87
CA GLY A 46 4.39 -12.99 14.14
C GLY A 46 4.69 -11.50 14.12
N ALA A 47 5.34 -11.01 13.06
CA ALA A 47 5.68 -9.59 12.92
C ALA A 47 4.42 -8.69 12.92
N LEU A 48 3.36 -9.09 12.22
CA LEU A 48 2.09 -8.36 12.21
C LEU A 48 1.41 -8.39 13.58
N ALA A 49 1.43 -9.53 14.28
CA ALA A 49 0.88 -9.61 15.63
C ALA A 49 1.59 -8.65 16.60
N ASP A 50 2.93 -8.64 16.59
CA ASP A 50 3.71 -7.77 17.48
C ASP A 50 3.41 -6.29 17.24
N LEU A 51 3.19 -5.87 15.99
CA LEU A 51 2.82 -4.49 15.64
C LEU A 51 1.37 -4.16 15.99
N LEU A 52 0.42 -5.01 15.61
CA LEU A 52 -1.02 -4.74 15.79
C LEU A 52 -1.44 -4.77 17.27
N PHE A 53 -0.75 -5.56 18.09
CA PHE A 53 -0.99 -5.62 19.54
C PHE A 53 -0.03 -4.72 20.33
N GLY A 54 0.84 -3.96 19.66
CA GLY A 54 1.70 -2.96 20.30
C GLY A 54 2.84 -3.52 21.14
N ALA A 55 3.27 -4.77 20.90
CA ALA A 55 4.49 -5.31 21.48
C ALA A 55 5.74 -4.55 20.98
N VAL A 56 5.68 -4.04 19.75
CA VAL A 56 6.65 -3.10 19.17
C VAL A 56 5.92 -2.03 18.35
N ASN A 57 6.55 -0.86 18.18
CA ASN A 57 6.01 0.23 17.36
C ASN A 57 6.44 0.11 15.89
N PRO A 58 5.58 0.47 14.93
CA PRO A 58 5.99 0.59 13.53
C PRO A 58 7.03 1.70 13.38
N SER A 59 8.11 1.40 12.68
CA SER A 59 9.25 2.32 12.47
C SER A 59 9.67 2.48 11.01
N GLY A 60 8.97 1.81 10.08
CA GLY A 60 9.22 1.92 8.65
C GLY A 60 9.08 3.34 8.10
N ARG A 61 9.75 3.59 6.98
CA ARG A 61 9.61 4.80 6.16
C ARG A 61 9.44 4.36 4.72
N LEU A 62 8.60 5.07 3.96
CA LEU A 62 8.36 4.75 2.56
C LEU A 62 9.66 4.92 1.76
N ALA A 63 10.05 3.86 1.05
CA ALA A 63 11.14 3.89 0.06
C ALA A 63 10.63 4.25 -1.35
N GLU A 64 9.32 4.22 -1.55
CA GLU A 64 8.64 4.55 -2.79
C GLU A 64 7.64 5.69 -2.56
N THR A 65 7.44 6.55 -3.56
CA THR A 65 6.33 7.51 -3.53
C THR A 65 5.03 6.77 -3.82
N ILE A 66 4.01 6.96 -2.99
CA ILE A 66 2.65 6.51 -3.29
C ILE A 66 1.94 7.65 -4.04
N PRO A 67 1.75 7.58 -5.37
CA PRO A 67 1.09 8.63 -6.11
C PRO A 67 -0.43 8.53 -5.90
N VAL A 68 -1.11 9.68 -5.96
CA VAL A 68 -2.59 9.75 -5.93
C VAL A 68 -3.16 9.00 -7.14
N ARG A 69 -2.57 9.20 -8.33
CA ARG A 69 -2.94 8.47 -9.56
C ARG A 69 -1.69 7.93 -10.22
N LEU A 70 -1.82 6.80 -10.91
CA LEU A 70 -0.74 6.26 -11.74
C LEU A 70 -0.22 7.28 -12.76
N ALA A 71 -1.13 8.12 -13.29
CA ALA A 71 -0.80 9.20 -14.22
C ALA A 71 0.08 10.32 -13.65
N ASP A 72 0.18 10.44 -12.32
CA ASP A 72 1.03 11.42 -11.65
C ASP A 72 2.50 10.95 -11.57
N THR A 73 2.79 9.70 -11.95
CA THR A 73 4.17 9.21 -12.03
C THR A 73 4.91 9.83 -13.23
N ALA A 74 6.16 10.26 -13.04
CA ALA A 74 6.94 10.92 -14.08
C ALA A 74 7.18 10.05 -15.33
N SER A 75 7.14 8.73 -15.17
CA SER A 75 7.31 7.76 -16.26
C SER A 75 6.02 7.43 -16.99
N TYR A 76 4.84 7.90 -16.55
CA TYR A 76 3.54 7.45 -17.04
C TYR A 76 3.39 7.50 -18.57
N VAL A 77 3.86 8.58 -19.19
CA VAL A 77 3.74 8.78 -20.65
C VAL A 77 4.70 7.87 -21.43
N ASN A 78 5.85 7.53 -20.84
CA ASN A 78 6.94 6.85 -21.54
C ASN A 78 7.05 5.36 -21.23
N PHE A 79 6.40 4.86 -20.17
CA PHE A 79 6.37 3.44 -19.82
C PHE A 79 5.14 2.75 -20.45
N PRO A 80 5.27 1.53 -21.03
CA PRO A 80 6.45 0.66 -21.09
C PRO A 80 7.41 0.96 -22.27
N GLY A 81 7.14 2.02 -23.04
CA GLY A 81 7.84 2.36 -24.27
C GLY A 81 7.10 1.89 -25.51
N GLU A 82 7.71 2.11 -26.67
CA GLU A 82 7.15 1.75 -27.97
C GLU A 82 8.26 1.27 -28.92
N GLN A 83 7.91 0.38 -29.86
CA GLN A 83 8.84 -0.08 -30.90
C GLN A 83 10.19 -0.60 -30.35
N GLY A 84 10.16 -1.29 -29.21
CA GLY A 84 11.37 -1.83 -28.56
C GLY A 84 12.26 -0.80 -27.87
N HIS A 85 11.81 0.44 -27.72
CA HIS A 85 12.57 1.52 -27.09
C HIS A 85 11.75 2.22 -25.99
N VAL A 86 12.39 2.53 -24.87
CA VAL A 86 11.83 3.36 -23.79
C VAL A 86 12.69 4.62 -23.66
N ARG A 87 12.05 5.79 -23.70
CA ARG A 87 12.75 7.08 -23.58
C ARG A 87 12.60 7.60 -22.16
N TYR A 88 13.74 7.74 -21.49
CA TYR A 88 13.80 8.35 -20.17
C TYR A 88 13.92 9.85 -20.44
N GLY A 89 12.91 10.61 -20.01
CA GLY A 89 12.82 12.06 -20.23
C GLY A 89 13.99 12.82 -19.63
#